data_AF-A0A914CY13-F1
#
_entry.id   AF-A0A914CY13-F1
#
_cell.length_a   1.000
_cell.length_b   1.000
_cell.length_c   1.000
_cell.angle_alpha   90.00
_cell.angle_beta   90.00
_cell.angle_gamma   90.00
#
_symmetry.space_group_name_H-M   'P 1'
#
loop_
_entity.id
_entity.type
_entity.pdbx_description
1 polymer ?
#
loop_
_entity_poly.entity_id
_entity_poly.type
_entity_poly.pdbx_seq_one_letter_code
_entity_poly.pdbx_strand_id
1 'polypeptide(L)'
;MNFSSPDVLDAVFVNISGKWPSDMATNQKWVTTYAQAAERALLSGSAFLSDKNTWENNFGTNFFVPGLDSDEGTNITWWRRWDGQANDNGFIPYSTFQSPILKQYAGQVKKCGVNINLNVGFCYQPLLPPNCTCCAFSQNNQNCGSNK
;
A
#
# COMPACT_ATOMS: atom_id res chain seq x y z
N MET A 1 23.35 -20.83 -12.29
CA MET A 1 22.99 -19.44 -11.92
C MET A 1 21.52 -19.48 -11.56
N ASN A 2 21.20 -19.61 -10.27
CA ASN A 2 19.80 -19.66 -9.80
C ASN A 2 19.35 -18.21 -9.63
N PHE A 3 18.42 -17.78 -10.47
CA PHE A 3 17.62 -16.61 -10.16
C PHE A 3 16.58 -17.09 -9.14
N SER A 4 16.80 -16.83 -7.85
CA SER A 4 15.68 -16.83 -6.91
C SER A 4 14.69 -15.82 -7.45
N SER A 5 13.44 -16.26 -7.65
CA SER A 5 12.33 -15.37 -7.97
C SER A 5 12.40 -14.15 -7.06
N PRO A 6 12.23 -12.91 -7.56
CA PRO A 6 11.97 -11.82 -6.64
C PRO A 6 10.78 -12.24 -5.77
N ASP A 7 10.92 -12.13 -4.46
CA ASP A 7 9.83 -12.40 -3.52
C ASP A 7 8.69 -11.45 -3.90
N VAL A 8 7.67 -12.00 -4.59
CA VAL A 8 6.52 -11.23 -5.04
C VAL A 8 5.68 -10.97 -3.81
N LEU A 9 5.36 -9.70 -3.57
CA LEU A 9 4.33 -9.36 -2.61
C LEU A 9 2.98 -9.91 -3.12
N ASP A 10 2.54 -11.04 -2.59
CA ASP A 10 1.22 -11.61 -2.86
C ASP A 10 0.15 -10.87 -2.05
N ALA A 11 -0.03 -9.59 -2.33
CA ALA A 11 -1.09 -8.79 -1.70
C ALA A 11 -2.29 -8.64 -2.64
N VAL A 12 -3.49 -8.81 -2.08
CA VAL A 12 -4.71 -8.34 -2.74
C VAL A 12 -5.05 -6.94 -2.23
N PHE A 13 -5.20 -6.02 -3.18
CA PHE A 13 -5.56 -4.65 -2.92
C PHE A 13 -7.06 -4.44 -3.09
N VAL A 14 -7.70 -3.80 -2.12
CA VAL A 14 -9.04 -3.22 -2.32
C VAL A 14 -8.91 -1.74 -2.66
N ASN A 15 -9.61 -1.34 -3.72
CA ASN A 15 -9.74 0.06 -4.09
C ASN A 15 -10.80 0.74 -3.20
N ILE A 16 -10.34 1.54 -2.25
CA ILE A 16 -11.20 2.43 -1.46
C ILE A 16 -11.28 3.77 -2.19
N SER A 17 -12.20 3.87 -3.15
CA SER A 17 -12.55 5.16 -3.74
C SER A 17 -14.00 5.21 -4.19
N GLY A 18 -14.46 6.42 -4.48
CA GLY A 18 -15.83 6.66 -4.89
C GLY A 18 -16.77 6.82 -3.70
N LYS A 19 -18.07 6.67 -3.97
CA LYS A 19 -19.12 6.95 -3.00
C LYS A 19 -19.44 5.69 -2.19
N TRP A 20 -19.18 5.73 -0.89
CA TRP A 20 -19.62 4.71 0.05
C TRP A 20 -20.99 5.07 0.64
N PRO A 21 -21.72 4.09 1.19
CA PRO A 21 -22.84 4.37 2.07
C PRO A 21 -22.45 5.36 3.17
N SER A 22 -23.37 6.22 3.60
CA SER A 22 -23.13 7.19 4.67
C SER A 22 -23.01 6.54 6.06
N ASP A 23 -23.35 5.26 6.17
CA ASP A 23 -23.25 4.49 7.41
C ASP A 23 -21.80 4.00 7.61
N MET A 24 -21.05 4.78 8.39
CA MET A 24 -19.67 4.46 8.73
C MET A 24 -19.54 3.13 9.47
N ALA A 25 -20.49 2.76 10.34
CA ALA A 25 -20.40 1.52 11.10
C ALA A 25 -20.49 0.29 10.17
N THR A 26 -21.37 0.36 9.16
CA THR A 26 -21.45 -0.66 8.11
C THR A 26 -20.16 -0.71 7.28
N ASN A 27 -19.60 0.43 6.89
CA ASN A 27 -18.34 0.50 6.13
C ASN A 27 -17.16 -0.10 6.92
N GLN A 28 -17.04 0.25 8.20
CA GLN A 28 -16.04 -0.27 9.13
C GLN A 28 -16.14 -1.79 9.31
N LYS A 29 -17.37 -2.31 9.45
CA LYS A 29 -17.61 -3.75 9.54
C LYS A 29 -17.19 -4.47 8.26
N TRP A 30 -17.50 -3.89 7.11
CA TRP A 30 -17.14 -4.45 5.81
C TRP A 30 -15.62 -4.53 5.65
N VAL A 31 -14.89 -3.44 5.90
CA VAL A 31 -13.44 -3.39 5.68
C VAL A 31 -12.69 -4.30 6.65
N THR A 32 -13.17 -4.43 7.89
CA THR A 32 -12.66 -5.40 8.87
C THR A 32 -12.86 -6.83 8.39
N THR A 33 -14.04 -7.15 7.88
CA THR A 33 -14.36 -8.49 7.37
C THR A 33 -13.50 -8.83 6.15
N TYR A 34 -13.29 -7.87 5.24
CA TYR A 34 -12.42 -8.01 4.09
C TYR A 34 -10.96 -8.28 4.51
N ALA A 35 -10.41 -7.46 5.41
CA ALA A 35 -9.03 -7.60 5.87
C ALA A 35 -8.77 -9.00 6.45
N GLN A 36 -9.65 -9.45 7.35
CA GLN A 36 -9.56 -10.78 7.97
C GLN A 36 -9.73 -11.93 6.96
N ALA A 37 -10.56 -11.74 5.92
CA ALA A 37 -10.72 -12.75 4.88
C ALA A 37 -9.48 -12.84 3.99
N ALA A 38 -8.89 -11.71 3.62
CA ALA A 38 -7.66 -11.66 2.81
C ALA A 38 -6.48 -12.29 3.55
N GLU A 39 -6.32 -11.98 4.84
CA GLU A 39 -5.28 -12.58 5.68
C GLU A 39 -5.40 -14.11 5.74
N ARG A 40 -6.61 -14.63 6.00
CA ARG A 40 -6.86 -16.08 6.02
C ARG A 40 -6.63 -16.77 4.68
N ALA A 41 -6.85 -16.07 3.57
CA ALA A 41 -6.80 -16.66 2.23
C ALA A 41 -5.41 -16.66 1.60
N LEU A 42 -4.59 -15.65 1.91
CA LEU A 42 -3.37 -15.36 1.14
C LEU A 42 -2.09 -15.40 1.97
N LEU A 43 -2.16 -15.47 3.30
CA LEU A 43 -1.00 -15.47 4.21
C LEU A 43 -0.05 -14.24 4.08
N SER A 44 -0.37 -13.26 3.22
CA SER A 44 0.55 -12.19 2.82
C SER A 44 -0.01 -10.77 3.03
N GLY A 45 -1.17 -10.66 3.68
CA GLY A 45 -1.75 -9.39 4.14
C GLY A 45 -2.79 -8.77 3.20
N SER A 46 -3.55 -7.80 3.74
CA SER A 46 -4.52 -7.01 2.99
C SER A 46 -3.98 -5.62 2.70
N ALA A 47 -4.22 -5.11 1.49
CA ALA A 47 -3.73 -3.80 1.11
C ALA A 47 -4.85 -2.85 0.65
N PHE A 48 -4.71 -1.57 0.96
CA PHE A 48 -5.76 -0.57 0.70
C PHE A 48 -5.25 0.52 -0.22
N LEU A 49 -5.95 0.74 -1.33
CA LEU A 49 -5.74 1.91 -2.19
C LEU A 49 -6.65 3.05 -1.73
N SER A 50 -6.11 3.99 -0.94
CA SER A 50 -6.85 5.15 -0.39
C SER A 50 -5.95 6.38 -0.22
N ASP A 51 -6.58 7.54 -0.03
CA ASP A 51 -5.99 8.71 0.60
C ASP A 51 -6.65 8.97 1.97
N LYS A 52 -6.03 9.83 2.79
CA LYS A 52 -6.50 10.15 4.14
C LYS A 52 -7.93 10.69 4.14
N ASN A 53 -8.24 11.67 3.28
CA ASN A 53 -9.56 12.29 3.27
C ASN A 53 -10.63 11.29 2.88
N THR A 54 -10.37 10.47 1.85
CA THR A 54 -11.27 9.39 1.44
C THR A 54 -11.46 8.37 2.56
N TRP A 55 -10.41 8.01 3.30
CA TRP A 55 -10.51 7.09 4.41
C TRP A 55 -11.37 7.65 5.55
N GLU A 56 -11.01 8.84 6.05
CA GLU A 56 -11.69 9.46 7.19
C GLU A 56 -13.15 9.77 6.89
N ASN A 57 -13.48 10.14 5.64
CA ASN A 57 -14.86 10.38 5.22
C ASN A 57 -15.73 9.11 5.22
N ASN A 58 -15.14 7.94 4.97
CA ASN A 58 -15.90 6.68 4.83
C ASN A 58 -15.90 5.83 6.10
N PHE A 59 -14.84 5.95 6.92
CA PHE A 59 -14.63 5.09 8.08
C PHE A 59 -14.40 5.86 9.38
N GLY A 60 -14.22 7.18 9.34
CA GLY A 60 -13.93 8.01 10.52
C GLY A 60 -12.42 8.15 10.81
N THR A 61 -12.09 9.19 11.57
CA THR A 61 -10.69 9.60 11.85
C THR A 61 -9.93 8.62 12.74
N ASN A 62 -10.63 7.96 13.67
CA ASN A 62 -10.05 7.10 14.68
C ASN A 62 -10.34 5.60 14.42
N PHE A 63 -10.75 5.26 13.20
CA PHE A 63 -11.01 3.87 12.88
C PHE A 63 -9.71 3.14 12.57
N PHE A 64 -9.43 2.12 13.37
CA PHE A 64 -8.36 1.16 13.19
C PHE A 64 -8.99 -0.15 12.71
N VAL A 65 -8.37 -0.81 11.73
CA VAL A 65 -8.84 -2.11 11.24
C VAL A 65 -8.30 -3.19 12.19
N PRO A 66 -9.16 -3.85 12.99
CA PRO A 66 -8.69 -4.85 13.95
C PRO A 66 -7.99 -6.02 13.24
N GLY A 67 -6.83 -6.43 13.75
CA GLY A 67 -6.01 -7.51 13.17
C GLY A 67 -4.97 -7.03 12.15
N LEU A 68 -5.01 -5.75 11.75
CA LEU A 68 -3.93 -5.12 10.97
C LEU A 68 -2.90 -4.38 11.84
N ASP A 69 -3.20 -4.22 13.14
CA ASP A 69 -2.36 -3.51 14.12
C ASP A 69 -1.21 -4.34 14.71
N SER A 70 -0.86 -5.50 14.13
CA SER A 70 0.28 -6.26 14.65
C SER A 70 1.59 -5.55 14.30
N ASP A 71 2.50 -5.52 15.29
CA ASP A 71 3.89 -5.03 15.19
C ASP A 71 4.74 -5.75 14.11
N GLU A 72 4.13 -6.61 13.29
CA GLU A 72 4.75 -7.46 12.27
C GLU A 72 4.53 -6.98 10.82
N GLY A 73 3.94 -5.80 10.59
CA GLY A 73 4.11 -5.10 9.31
C GLY A 73 3.18 -5.50 8.15
N THR A 74 1.95 -5.92 8.42
CA THR A 74 0.91 -6.18 7.40
C THR A 74 0.09 -4.93 7.01
N ASN A 75 0.48 -3.74 7.48
CA ASN A 75 -0.15 -2.45 7.15
C ASN A 75 0.27 -1.93 5.77
N ILE A 76 -0.31 -2.51 4.73
CA ILE A 76 0.05 -2.23 3.34
C ILE A 76 -0.87 -1.13 2.77
N THR A 77 -0.36 0.09 2.69
CA THR A 77 -1.08 1.18 2.01
C THR A 77 -0.55 1.41 0.60
N TRP A 78 -1.45 1.36 -0.37
CA TRP A 78 -1.26 1.99 -1.68
C TRP A 78 -1.86 3.39 -1.62
N TRP A 79 -1.04 4.39 -1.38
CA TRP A 79 -1.52 5.76 -1.22
C TRP A 79 -1.84 6.40 -2.57
N ARG A 80 -2.99 7.07 -2.67
CA ARG A 80 -3.35 7.84 -3.87
C ARG A 80 -3.06 9.32 -3.68
N ARG A 81 -2.19 9.87 -4.53
CA ARG A 81 -2.01 11.33 -4.65
C ARG A 81 -1.45 11.67 -6.02
N TRP A 82 -2.28 12.28 -6.88
CA TRP A 82 -1.92 12.61 -8.26
C TRP A 82 -1.22 13.98 -8.36
N ASP A 83 -0.01 14.06 -7.82
CA ASP A 83 0.84 15.26 -7.89
C ASP A 83 1.95 15.16 -8.95
N GLY A 84 2.01 14.05 -9.69
CA GLY A 84 3.05 13.78 -10.69
C GLY A 84 4.41 13.43 -10.11
N GLN A 85 4.56 13.37 -8.77
CA GLN A 85 5.83 13.14 -8.10
C GLN A 85 5.96 11.68 -7.63
N ALA A 86 6.97 10.98 -8.15
CA ALA A 86 7.30 9.61 -7.77
C ALA A 86 8.09 9.56 -6.44
N ASN A 87 7.51 10.07 -5.36
CA ASN A 87 8.04 10.06 -4.00
C ASN A 87 6.89 10.05 -2.96
N ASP A 88 7.19 9.80 -1.70
CA ASP A 88 6.24 9.75 -0.59
C ASP A 88 6.00 11.12 0.08
N ASN A 89 6.61 12.19 -0.44
CA ASN A 89 6.54 13.52 0.16
C ASN A 89 5.09 13.99 0.35
N GLY A 90 4.77 14.37 1.59
CA GLY A 90 3.45 14.83 2.01
C GLY A 90 2.41 13.71 2.16
N PHE A 91 2.85 12.46 2.34
CA PHE A 91 2.03 11.47 3.02
C PHE A 91 1.72 11.96 4.44
N ILE A 92 0.48 11.81 4.87
CA ILE A 92 0.04 12.12 6.23
C ILE A 92 -0.50 10.82 6.80
N PRO A 93 0.06 10.29 7.90
CA PRO A 93 -0.45 9.08 8.53
C PRO A 93 -1.93 9.16 8.89
N TYR A 94 -2.64 8.03 8.78
CA TYR A 94 -4.06 7.90 9.11
C TYR A 94 -4.39 6.44 9.42
N SER A 95 -5.37 6.21 10.30
CA SER A 95 -5.68 4.85 10.78
C SER A 95 -4.40 4.14 11.28
N THR A 96 -4.18 2.89 10.88
CA THR A 96 -2.97 2.10 11.15
C THR A 96 -1.81 2.41 10.19
N PHE A 97 -2.04 3.26 9.17
CA PHE A 97 -1.09 3.47 8.08
C PHE A 97 -0.05 4.55 8.41
N GLN A 98 1.14 4.11 8.81
CA GLN A 98 2.25 5.00 9.16
C GLN A 98 3.09 5.46 7.96
N SER A 99 3.13 4.66 6.89
CA SER A 99 3.85 4.99 5.66
C SER A 99 3.30 4.15 4.49
N PRO A 100 3.27 4.68 3.25
CA PRO A 100 2.81 3.92 2.10
C PRO A 100 3.89 2.98 1.58
N ILE A 101 3.49 1.79 1.13
CA ILE A 101 4.39 0.89 0.39
C ILE A 101 4.37 1.17 -1.12
N LEU A 102 3.29 1.80 -1.59
CA LEU A 102 3.04 2.15 -2.99
C LEU A 102 2.38 3.53 -3.01
N LYS A 103 2.72 4.37 -3.99
CA LYS A 103 1.96 5.58 -4.30
C LYS A 103 1.51 5.56 -5.76
N GLN A 104 0.23 5.77 -6.00
CA GLN A 104 -0.29 6.13 -7.33
C GLN A 104 -0.12 7.63 -7.54
N TYR A 105 0.92 8.02 -8.27
CA TYR A 105 1.30 9.43 -8.44
C TYR A 105 0.75 10.08 -9.72
N ALA A 106 0.23 9.28 -10.66
CA ALA A 106 -0.50 9.76 -11.83
C ALA A 106 -1.57 8.77 -12.29
N GLY A 107 -2.72 9.27 -12.73
CA GLY A 107 -3.81 8.48 -13.30
C GLY A 107 -3.99 8.74 -14.79
N GLN A 108 -4.44 7.73 -15.55
CA GLN A 108 -4.84 7.87 -16.96
C GLN A 108 -3.76 8.46 -17.90
N VAL A 109 -2.48 8.18 -17.65
CA VAL A 109 -1.38 8.65 -18.50
C VAL A 109 -1.34 7.81 -19.77
N LYS A 110 -1.33 8.46 -20.94
CA LYS A 110 -1.21 7.77 -22.23
C LYS A 110 0.24 7.32 -22.47
N LYS A 111 0.49 6.01 -22.50
CA LYS A 111 1.78 5.40 -22.86
C LYS A 111 1.54 4.34 -23.92
N CYS A 112 2.29 4.36 -25.01
CA CYS A 112 2.16 3.38 -26.10
C CYS A 112 0.71 3.19 -26.60
N GLY A 113 -0.10 4.26 -26.60
CA GLY A 113 -1.50 4.22 -27.03
C GLY A 113 -2.51 3.76 -25.98
N VAL A 114 -2.08 3.29 -24.81
CA VAL A 114 -2.95 2.85 -23.70
C VAL A 114 -2.91 3.83 -22.53
N ASN A 115 -4.03 3.96 -21.82
CA ASN A 115 -4.09 4.75 -20.59
C ASN A 115 -3.67 3.87 -19.41
N ILE A 116 -2.65 4.31 -18.67
CA ILE A 116 -2.13 3.58 -17.51
C ILE A 116 -2.07 4.50 -16.29
N ASN A 117 -2.19 3.90 -15.10
CA ASN A 117 -1.87 4.58 -13.85
C ASN A 117 -0.38 4.35 -13.55
N LEU A 118 0.32 5.40 -13.13
CA LEU A 118 1.72 5.32 -12.75
C LEU A 118 1.85 5.20 -11.24
N ASN A 119 2.67 4.25 -10.81
CA ASN A 119 2.90 3.95 -9.40
C ASN A 119 4.40 3.92 -9.11
N VAL A 120 4.76 4.30 -7.89
CA VAL A 120 6.10 4.13 -7.34
C VAL A 120 6.00 3.28 -6.08
N GLY A 121 6.92 2.35 -5.89
CA GLY A 121 7.03 1.53 -4.69
C GLY A 121 8.09 2.07 -3.74
N PHE A 122 7.81 1.95 -2.45
CA PHE A 122 8.72 2.27 -1.37
C PHE A 122 9.10 0.97 -0.67
N CYS A 123 10.36 0.88 -0.28
CA CYS A 123 10.83 -0.30 0.42
C CYS A 123 10.27 -0.32 1.85
N TYR A 124 9.60 -1.42 2.20
CA TYR A 124 9.05 -1.65 3.54
C TYR A 124 9.78 -2.84 4.17
N GLN A 125 10.55 -2.59 5.24
CA GLN A 125 11.41 -3.60 5.86
C GLN A 125 10.71 -4.84 6.43
N PRO A 126 9.50 -4.81 7.01
CA PRO A 126 8.91 -6.03 7.58
C PRO A 126 8.41 -7.03 6.51
N LEU A 127 8.43 -6.65 5.22
CA LEU A 127 8.06 -7.54 4.10
C LEU A 127 9.28 -8.12 3.38
N LEU A 128 10.48 -7.80 3.85
CA LEU A 128 11.73 -8.28 3.28
C LEU A 128 12.34 -9.34 4.20
N PRO A 129 12.96 -10.41 3.66
CA PRO A 129 13.80 -11.30 4.43
C PRO A 129 14.85 -10.51 5.23
N PRO A 130 15.28 -10.96 6.42
CA PRO A 130 16.20 -10.24 7.30
C PRO A 130 17.57 -9.88 6.68
N ASN A 131 17.88 -10.40 5.49
CA ASN A 131 19.06 -10.16 4.68
C ASN A 131 18.82 -9.28 3.43
N CYS A 132 17.60 -8.81 3.20
CA CYS A 132 17.29 -7.90 2.10
C CYS A 132 17.36 -6.44 2.57
N THR A 133 18.32 -5.69 2.03
CA THR A 133 18.43 -4.24 2.29
C THR A 133 17.48 -3.50 1.37
N CYS A 134 16.65 -2.62 1.95
CA CYS A 134 15.76 -1.72 1.23
C CYS A 134 16.55 -0.84 0.25
N CYS A 135 16.53 -1.17 -1.03
CA CYS A 135 16.93 -0.22 -2.06
C CYS A 135 15.75 0.69 -2.35
N ALA A 136 15.61 1.75 -1.56
CA ALA A 136 14.71 2.83 -1.93
C ALA A 136 15.00 3.20 -3.39
N PHE A 137 13.95 3.33 -4.21
CA PHE A 137 14.03 4.02 -5.50
C PHE A 137 14.30 5.51 -5.23
N SER A 138 15.46 5.81 -4.65
CA SER A 138 16.01 7.15 -4.66
C SER A 138 16.39 7.43 -6.12
N GLN A 139 16.21 8.68 -6.55
CA GLN A 139 16.33 9.10 -7.95
C GLN A 139 17.72 8.85 -8.58
N ASN A 140 18.67 8.31 -7.82
CA ASN A 140 19.98 7.92 -8.28
C ASN A 140 20.14 6.41 -8.10
N ASN A 141 20.26 5.74 -9.24
CA ASN A 141 20.51 4.33 -9.46
C ASN A 141 21.85 3.87 -8.85
N GLN A 142 22.03 3.98 -7.52
CA GLN A 142 23.28 3.66 -6.85
C GLN A 142 23.12 2.47 -5.91
N ASN A 143 23.51 1.32 -6.47
CA ASN A 143 24.13 0.18 -5.79
C ASN A 143 23.34 -0.47 -4.65
N CYS A 144 22.44 -1.37 -5.01
CA CYS A 144 22.17 -2.56 -4.19
C CYS A 144 23.39 -3.48 -4.27
N GLY A 145 24.38 -3.25 -3.42
CA GLY A 145 25.52 -4.14 -3.27
C GLY A 145 25.05 -5.53 -2.83
N SER A 146 25.41 -6.55 -3.60
CA SER A 146 25.38 -7.94 -3.16
C SER A 146 26.30 -8.10 -1.95
N ASN A 147 25.71 -8.22 -0.77
CA ASN A 147 26.47 -8.76 0.36
C ASN A 147 26.70 -10.26 0.08
N LYS A 148 27.99 -10.58 -0.03
CA LYS A 148 28.54 -11.93 -0.20
C LYS A 148 28.13 -12.87 0.94
#